data_AF-A0A7R9GEW9-F1
#
_entry.id   AF-A0A7R9GEW9-F1
#
_cell.length_a   1.000
_cell.length_b   1.000
_cell.length_c   1.000
_cell.angle_alpha   90.00
_cell.angle_beta   90.00
_cell.angle_gamma   90.00
#
_symmetry.space_group_name_H-M   'P 1'
#
loop_
_entity.id
_entity.type
_entity.pdbx_description
1 polymer ?
#
loop_
_entity_poly.entity_id
_entity_poly.type
_entity_poly.pdbx_seq_one_letter_code
_entity_poly.pdbx_strand_id
1 'polypeptide(L)'
;MMRKPIGIAFITKIASKIAPRSHARVSVSRATWYRYSVLFLTFLCYTAYHMSRKPLSVVKNVLNQNCTSVDNGACGWAPFSEFLSHQLLICIMYLEMLKTFFFQMDRILLNCLELLTPSSYLLTLSACFSEEIVVDGIFAERMDLRFFLTLGMLTSSICVYLFGIAKSFEVHNFGYFAVVQLIGGLVQTTGWPGVVACIGNWFGKAKRGLIFGVWNSHTSVGNILGSVIAGAYVDNDWSRSFILPALIMAGTGCFIFLFLVPEPKDVGCDEPHHYEFNPSRSCQVFTGDDDSENSERRGLVSSKRGFVARGTNELGFPSKEFDESLSPRSDWGRYKILGSASRKLRSPLSWESSRRGAEAISFSAALKIPGVVEFSISLFFSKLVSYTFLYWLPPFIKQNTPFGNAEAAYLSTLFDFGGIVGGVFAGFVSDHSSMSAATCGVMLIAAVPVMFAYLKTSVANTSLASSIALLSLMGFLVNGPYALITTSVSADLGVHPSLAGNAKAKATVAAIIDGTGSIGAAVGPLLTGFLAQGNAGSWNDVFYLLMISEAVSCLFLVRLVRDEWKKWRERRYVRRA
;
A
#
# COMPACT_ATOMS: atom_id res chain seq x y z
N MET A 1 -1.84 -2.69 -28.84
CA MET A 1 -2.13 -1.79 -27.70
C MET A 1 -1.33 -0.51 -27.84
N MET A 2 -1.95 0.65 -27.64
CA MET A 2 -1.26 1.95 -27.69
C MET A 2 -0.26 2.04 -26.53
N ARG A 3 1.05 2.04 -26.84
CA ARG A 3 2.11 2.17 -25.83
C ARG A 3 2.02 3.51 -25.10
N LYS A 4 1.69 4.60 -25.79
CA LYS A 4 1.60 5.94 -25.21
C LYS A 4 0.14 6.33 -24.91
N PRO A 5 -0.19 6.88 -23.72
CA PRO A 5 -1.55 7.33 -23.41
C PRO A 5 -2.03 8.41 -24.37
N ILE A 6 -3.33 8.42 -24.67
CA ILE A 6 -3.94 9.33 -25.66
C ILE A 6 -3.76 10.79 -25.22
N GLY A 7 -4.01 11.10 -23.94
CA GLY A 7 -3.85 12.45 -23.41
C GLY A 7 -2.40 12.93 -23.48
N ILE A 8 -1.43 12.06 -23.18
CA ILE A 8 -0.01 12.39 -23.31
C ILE A 8 0.39 12.58 -24.78
N ALA A 9 -0.14 11.78 -25.71
CA ALA A 9 0.10 11.96 -27.14
C ALA A 9 -0.45 13.31 -27.63
N PHE A 10 -1.64 13.70 -27.18
CA PHE A 10 -2.26 14.99 -27.48
C PHE A 10 -1.43 16.17 -26.94
N ILE A 11 -1.04 16.14 -25.66
CA ILE A 11 -0.17 17.17 -25.05
C ILE A 11 1.16 17.27 -25.81
N THR A 12 1.77 16.14 -26.17
CA THR A 12 3.04 16.15 -26.92
C THR A 12 2.88 16.81 -28.29
N LYS A 13 1.75 16.56 -28.97
CA LYS A 13 1.44 17.13 -30.28
C LYS A 13 1.16 18.64 -30.21
N ILE A 14 0.57 19.12 -29.11
CA ILE A 14 0.37 20.54 -28.88
C ILE A 14 1.69 21.23 -28.53
N ALA A 15 2.45 20.65 -27.60
CA ALA A 15 3.74 21.19 -27.17
C ALA A 15 4.72 21.34 -28.35
N SER A 16 4.76 20.38 -29.27
CA SER A 16 5.61 20.45 -30.47
C SER A 16 5.18 21.54 -31.46
N LYS A 17 3.91 21.96 -31.45
CA LYS A 17 3.40 23.07 -32.26
C LYS A 17 3.67 24.44 -31.63
N ILE A 18 3.56 24.56 -30.31
CA ILE A 18 3.67 25.84 -29.59
C ILE A 18 5.13 26.26 -29.40
N ALA A 19 6.04 25.30 -29.18
CA ALA A 19 7.44 25.61 -28.86
C ALA A 19 8.42 24.70 -29.62
N PRO A 20 8.61 24.89 -30.94
CA PRO A 20 9.51 24.07 -31.74
C PRO A 20 11.01 24.25 -31.41
N ARG A 21 11.39 25.24 -30.58
CA ARG A 21 12.80 25.62 -30.33
C ARG A 21 13.21 25.92 -28.89
N SER A 22 12.37 25.71 -27.88
CA SER A 22 12.76 25.92 -26.47
C SER A 22 13.16 24.60 -25.79
N HIS A 23 14.20 23.95 -26.30
CA HIS A 23 14.88 22.86 -25.56
C HIS A 23 15.84 23.39 -24.48
N ALA A 24 15.90 24.71 -24.26
CA ALA A 24 16.78 25.34 -23.29
C ALA A 24 15.98 26.04 -22.18
N ARG A 25 16.29 25.65 -20.93
CA ARG A 25 15.94 26.31 -19.65
C ARG A 25 14.58 25.99 -19.00
N VAL A 26 14.31 24.72 -18.72
CA VAL A 26 13.90 24.22 -17.39
C VAL A 26 14.32 22.74 -17.36
N SER A 27 15.52 22.42 -16.85
CA SER A 27 16.07 21.06 -16.92
C SER A 27 15.54 20.15 -15.81
N VAL A 28 14.22 20.00 -15.71
CA VAL A 28 13.65 18.83 -15.03
C VAL A 28 13.69 17.69 -16.04
N SER A 29 14.40 16.60 -15.72
CA SER A 29 14.51 15.47 -16.63
C SER A 29 13.11 14.96 -16.99
N ARG A 30 12.90 14.53 -18.24
CA ARG A 30 11.63 13.99 -18.71
C ARG A 30 11.12 12.85 -17.80
N ALA A 31 12.04 12.04 -17.27
CA ALA A 31 11.72 10.99 -16.31
C ALA A 31 11.23 11.55 -14.95
N THR A 32 11.82 12.65 -14.48
CA THR A 32 11.39 13.32 -13.24
C THR A 32 9.96 13.86 -13.36
N TRP A 33 9.58 14.43 -14.52
CA TRP A 33 8.21 14.88 -14.78
C TRP A 33 7.20 13.72 -14.67
N TYR A 34 7.48 12.59 -15.30
CA TYR A 34 6.59 11.43 -15.23
C TYR A 34 6.55 10.82 -13.83
N ARG A 35 7.66 10.80 -13.08
CA ARG A 35 7.68 10.39 -11.67
C ARG A 35 6.70 11.20 -10.82
N TYR A 36 6.76 12.53 -10.88
CA TYR A 36 5.81 13.38 -10.16
C TYR A 36 4.38 13.26 -10.68
N SER A 37 4.21 13.14 -12.00
CA SER A 37 2.89 12.93 -12.60
C SER A 37 2.26 11.62 -12.12
N VAL A 38 3.02 10.54 -12.03
CA VAL A 38 2.50 9.24 -11.56
C VAL A 38 2.15 9.34 -10.09
N LEU A 39 3.00 9.91 -9.23
CA LEU A 39 2.65 10.14 -7.82
C LEU A 39 1.36 10.95 -7.66
N PHE A 40 1.22 12.02 -8.43
CA PHE A 40 0.03 12.87 -8.38
C PHE A 40 -1.23 12.16 -8.90
N LEU A 41 -1.13 11.46 -10.03
CA LEU A 41 -2.28 10.73 -10.59
C LEU A 41 -2.70 9.57 -9.69
N THR A 42 -1.76 8.81 -9.14
CA THR A 42 -2.10 7.73 -8.19
C THR A 42 -2.65 8.29 -6.88
N PHE A 43 -2.15 9.43 -6.42
CA PHE A 43 -2.73 10.16 -5.29
C PHE A 43 -4.19 10.53 -5.54
N LEU A 44 -4.49 11.17 -6.69
CA LEU A 44 -5.86 11.55 -7.06
C LEU A 44 -6.80 10.34 -7.19
N CYS A 45 -6.32 9.26 -7.82
CA CYS A 45 -7.03 8.00 -7.94
C CYS A 45 -7.51 7.50 -6.56
N TYR A 46 -6.59 7.47 -5.59
CA TYR A 46 -6.87 7.02 -4.24
C TYR A 46 -7.75 7.97 -3.43
N THR A 47 -7.52 9.27 -3.56
CA THR A 47 -8.39 10.28 -2.97
C THR A 47 -9.83 10.09 -3.44
N ALA A 48 -10.06 9.77 -4.72
CA ALA A 48 -11.40 9.51 -5.25
C ALA A 48 -12.04 8.25 -4.65
N TYR A 49 -11.28 7.15 -4.52
CA TYR A 49 -11.76 5.93 -3.87
C TYR A 49 -12.18 6.17 -2.41
N HIS A 50 -11.29 6.77 -1.60
CA HIS A 50 -11.57 7.04 -0.19
C HIS A 50 -12.71 8.05 0.02
N MET A 51 -12.81 9.06 -0.85
CA MET A 51 -13.93 10.00 -0.84
C MET A 51 -15.28 9.31 -1.08
N SER A 52 -15.32 8.30 -1.95
CA SER A 52 -16.58 7.59 -2.26
C SER A 52 -17.07 6.69 -1.12
N ARG A 53 -16.16 6.25 -0.23
CA ARG A 53 -16.45 5.39 0.93
C ARG A 53 -16.97 6.13 2.15
N LYS A 54 -16.47 7.35 2.40
CA LYS A 54 -16.78 8.12 3.61
C LYS A 54 -18.28 8.44 3.80
N PRO A 55 -19.08 8.75 2.76
CA PRO A 55 -20.48 9.16 2.91
C PRO A 55 -21.34 8.23 3.79
N LEU A 56 -21.09 6.92 3.76
CA LEU A 56 -21.85 5.95 4.56
C LEU A 56 -21.69 6.17 6.08
N SER A 57 -20.55 6.71 6.54
CA SER A 57 -20.34 7.01 7.97
C SER A 57 -21.16 8.19 8.47
N VAL A 58 -21.50 9.13 7.58
CA VAL A 58 -22.27 10.34 7.88
C VAL A 58 -23.76 10.08 7.68
N VAL A 59 -24.14 9.53 6.52
CA VAL A 59 -25.54 9.34 6.13
C VAL A 59 -26.27 8.33 7.04
N LYS A 60 -25.56 7.41 7.68
CA LYS A 60 -26.18 6.43 8.59
C LYS A 60 -26.94 7.03 9.78
N ASN A 61 -26.61 8.26 10.19
CA ASN A 61 -27.38 8.97 11.22
C ASN A 61 -28.83 9.24 10.79
N VAL A 62 -29.06 9.30 9.48
CA VAL A 62 -30.38 9.51 8.86
C VAL A 62 -31.01 8.17 8.43
N LEU A 63 -30.20 7.16 8.10
CA LEU A 63 -30.71 5.82 7.71
C LEU A 63 -31.31 5.01 8.87
N ASN A 64 -30.97 5.30 10.13
CA ASN A 64 -31.45 4.54 11.31
C ASN A 64 -32.20 5.42 12.32
N GLN A 65 -32.99 6.38 11.87
CA GLN A 65 -33.80 7.18 12.80
C GLN A 65 -34.83 6.28 13.51
N ASN A 66 -34.88 6.36 14.84
CA ASN A 66 -35.89 5.64 15.62
C ASN A 66 -37.23 6.37 15.53
N CYS A 67 -38.13 5.86 14.69
CA CYS A 67 -39.41 6.49 14.39
C CYS A 67 -40.59 5.91 15.17
N THR A 68 -40.34 5.15 16.24
CA THR A 68 -41.39 4.51 17.05
C THR A 68 -42.36 5.49 17.72
N SER A 69 -42.01 6.77 17.82
CA SER A 69 -42.83 7.82 18.44
C SER A 69 -43.37 8.88 17.48
N VAL A 70 -43.18 8.72 16.16
CA VAL A 70 -43.57 9.74 15.17
C VAL A 70 -44.79 9.27 14.38
N ASP A 71 -45.98 9.74 14.78
CA ASP A 71 -47.20 9.62 13.98
C ASP A 71 -47.14 10.57 12.77
N ASN A 72 -47.69 10.12 11.63
CA ASN A 72 -47.92 10.87 10.39
C ASN A 72 -46.69 11.20 9.52
N GLY A 73 -46.10 10.20 8.86
CA GLY A 73 -45.31 10.38 7.62
C GLY A 73 -44.04 11.25 7.72
N ALA A 74 -43.68 11.70 8.92
CA ALA A 74 -42.51 12.54 9.19
C ALA A 74 -41.25 11.73 9.51
N CYS A 75 -41.37 10.41 9.68
CA CYS A 75 -40.22 9.52 9.57
C CYS A 75 -39.79 9.53 8.10
N GLY A 76 -38.60 10.04 7.81
CA GLY A 76 -38.06 10.06 6.45
C GLY A 76 -38.01 8.67 5.80
N TRP A 77 -37.70 8.63 4.50
CA TRP A 77 -37.57 7.40 3.71
C TRP A 77 -36.72 6.34 4.43
N ALA A 78 -37.35 5.25 4.92
CA ALA A 78 -36.70 4.19 5.67
C ALA A 78 -36.14 3.12 4.72
N PRO A 79 -34.83 2.99 4.52
CA PRO A 79 -34.25 2.15 3.45
C PRO A 79 -34.50 0.65 3.62
N PHE A 80 -34.80 0.20 4.84
CA PHE A 80 -34.76 -1.19 5.23
C PHE A 80 -36.06 -1.59 5.93
N SER A 81 -37.06 -2.05 5.18
CA SER A 81 -38.34 -2.50 5.73
C SER A 81 -38.39 -4.00 6.04
N GLU A 82 -37.49 -4.81 5.47
CA GLU A 82 -37.44 -6.27 5.64
C GLU A 82 -36.02 -6.76 5.98
N PHE A 83 -35.67 -6.80 7.27
CA PHE A 83 -34.33 -7.21 7.72
C PHE A 83 -34.27 -8.67 8.21
N LEU A 84 -35.36 -9.23 8.74
CA LEU A 84 -35.36 -10.53 9.43
C LEU A 84 -35.25 -11.77 8.51
N SER A 85 -35.73 -11.71 7.27
CA SER A 85 -35.89 -12.91 6.41
C SER A 85 -34.65 -13.25 5.56
N HIS A 86 -33.63 -12.38 5.51
CA HIS A 86 -32.46 -12.55 4.64
C HIS A 86 -31.10 -12.60 5.36
N GLN A 87 -31.10 -12.56 6.70
CA GLN A 87 -29.88 -12.69 7.51
C GLN A 87 -29.07 -13.95 7.18
N LEU A 88 -29.74 -15.11 7.03
CA LEU A 88 -29.07 -16.39 6.85
C LEU A 88 -28.37 -16.53 5.48
N LEU A 89 -29.00 -16.10 4.39
CA LEU A 89 -28.45 -16.27 3.04
C LEU A 89 -27.24 -15.35 2.79
N ILE A 90 -27.31 -14.11 3.30
CA ILE A 90 -26.25 -13.11 3.14
C ILE A 90 -25.08 -13.41 4.10
N CYS A 91 -25.36 -13.89 5.32
CA CYS A 91 -24.34 -14.47 6.21
C CYS A 91 -23.65 -15.69 5.58
N ILE A 92 -24.39 -16.59 4.91
CA ILE A 92 -23.81 -17.74 4.19
C ILE A 92 -22.91 -17.26 3.04
N MET A 93 -23.31 -16.26 2.26
CA MET A 93 -22.45 -15.67 1.21
C MET A 93 -21.17 -15.04 1.79
N TYR A 94 -21.30 -14.31 2.90
CA TYR A 94 -20.18 -13.69 3.61
C TYR A 94 -19.23 -14.75 4.20
N LEU A 95 -19.77 -15.85 4.74
CA LEU A 95 -19.01 -16.96 5.31
C LEU A 95 -18.36 -17.88 4.26
N GLU A 96 -19.03 -18.22 3.16
CA GLU A 96 -18.43 -18.99 2.07
C GLU A 96 -17.27 -18.24 1.42
N MET A 97 -17.35 -16.91 1.35
CA MET A 97 -16.29 -16.08 0.80
C MET A 97 -15.14 -15.84 1.80
N LEU A 98 -15.42 -15.69 3.09
CA LEU A 98 -14.40 -15.67 4.15
C LEU A 98 -13.70 -17.02 4.33
N LYS A 99 -14.39 -18.16 4.14
CA LYS A 99 -13.79 -19.51 4.14
C LYS A 99 -12.69 -19.68 3.11
N THR A 100 -12.73 -18.91 2.02
CA THR A 100 -11.70 -18.94 0.97
C THR A 100 -10.39 -18.25 1.40
N PHE A 101 -10.44 -17.35 2.40
CA PHE A 101 -9.28 -16.56 2.86
C PHE A 101 -8.85 -16.85 4.30
N PHE A 102 -9.74 -17.35 5.17
CA PHE A 102 -9.46 -17.68 6.55
C PHE A 102 -10.02 -19.06 6.88
N PHE A 103 -9.11 -20.03 7.01
CA PHE A 103 -9.41 -21.29 7.66
C PHE A 103 -9.80 -20.98 9.11
N GLN A 104 -11.02 -21.37 9.51
CA GLN A 104 -11.61 -21.26 10.86
C GLN A 104 -11.97 -19.84 11.35
N MET A 105 -13.23 -19.43 11.19
CA MET A 105 -13.87 -18.44 12.07
C MET A 105 -15.21 -19.01 12.58
N ASP A 106 -15.39 -18.98 13.90
CA ASP A 106 -16.39 -19.73 14.69
C ASP A 106 -17.81 -19.13 14.71
N ARG A 107 -18.75 -19.90 15.28
CA ARG A 107 -20.18 -19.57 15.54
C ARG A 107 -20.44 -18.23 16.25
N ILE A 108 -19.45 -17.64 16.91
CA ILE A 108 -19.58 -16.35 17.62
C ILE A 108 -19.81 -15.20 16.62
N LEU A 109 -19.16 -15.23 15.46
CA LEU A 109 -19.33 -14.18 14.44
C LEU A 109 -20.72 -14.23 13.80
N LEU A 110 -21.30 -15.44 13.65
CA LEU A 110 -22.69 -15.63 13.20
C LEU A 110 -23.67 -14.91 14.14
N ASN A 111 -23.53 -15.12 15.45
CA ASN A 111 -24.40 -14.48 16.44
C ASN A 111 -24.21 -12.96 16.48
N CYS A 112 -22.99 -12.45 16.29
CA CYS A 112 -22.73 -11.00 16.22
C CYS A 112 -23.37 -10.37 14.98
N LEU A 113 -23.39 -11.07 13.84
CA LEU A 113 -23.99 -10.60 12.59
C LEU A 113 -25.52 -10.49 12.67
N GLU A 114 -26.17 -11.39 13.43
CA GLU A 114 -27.61 -11.38 13.68
C GLU A 114 -28.07 -10.19 14.54
N LEU A 115 -27.15 -9.59 15.31
CA LEU A 115 -27.39 -8.50 16.27
C LEU A 115 -27.04 -7.10 15.73
N LEU A 116 -26.58 -6.97 14.48
CA LEU A 116 -26.17 -5.69 13.92
C LEU A 116 -27.34 -4.93 13.30
N THR A 117 -27.33 -3.60 13.42
CA THR A 117 -28.20 -2.77 12.59
C THR A 117 -27.81 -2.90 11.10
N PRO A 118 -28.77 -2.78 10.16
CA PRO A 118 -28.50 -2.84 8.72
C PRO A 118 -27.35 -1.91 8.27
N SER A 119 -27.27 -0.70 8.81
CA SER A 119 -26.18 0.22 8.48
C SER A 119 -24.82 -0.24 8.98
N SER A 120 -24.77 -0.88 10.16
CA SER A 120 -23.51 -1.40 10.73
C SER A 120 -22.98 -2.53 9.87
N TYR A 121 -23.87 -3.37 9.37
CA TYR A 121 -23.54 -4.41 8.40
C TYR A 121 -22.98 -3.84 7.09
N LEU A 122 -23.62 -2.81 6.52
CA LEU A 122 -23.13 -2.17 5.28
C LEU A 122 -21.76 -1.51 5.46
N LEU A 123 -21.46 -0.95 6.64
CA LEU A 123 -20.14 -0.43 6.96
C LEU A 123 -19.09 -1.53 7.05
N THR A 124 -19.42 -2.65 7.70
CA THR A 124 -18.53 -3.80 7.76
C THR A 124 -18.27 -4.37 6.36
N LEU A 125 -19.31 -4.53 5.52
CA LEU A 125 -19.13 -4.92 4.13
C LEU A 125 -18.23 -3.95 3.36
N SER A 126 -18.49 -2.65 3.50
CA SER A 126 -17.64 -1.62 2.90
C SER A 126 -16.19 -1.75 3.36
N ALA A 127 -15.95 -1.99 4.64
CA ALA A 127 -14.61 -2.15 5.20
C ALA A 127 -13.91 -3.44 4.75
N CYS A 128 -14.63 -4.57 4.71
CA CYS A 128 -14.12 -5.87 4.27
C CYS A 128 -13.73 -5.90 2.81
N PHE A 129 -14.58 -5.33 1.96
CA PHE A 129 -14.47 -5.53 0.52
C PHE A 129 -13.79 -4.38 -0.18
N SER A 130 -13.65 -3.20 0.43
CA SER A 130 -12.96 -2.09 -0.23
C SER A 130 -11.44 -2.12 -0.11
N GLU A 131 -10.85 -3.03 0.69
CA GLU A 131 -9.41 -3.10 0.87
C GLU A 131 -8.81 -4.51 0.76
N GLU A 132 -7.80 -4.57 -0.13
CA GLU A 132 -6.81 -5.63 -0.32
C GLU A 132 -7.32 -7.08 -0.48
N ILE A 133 -7.65 -7.43 -1.72
CA ILE A 133 -7.77 -8.81 -2.16
C ILE A 133 -6.45 -9.25 -2.82
N VAL A 134 -5.86 -10.34 -2.33
CA VAL A 134 -4.68 -10.98 -2.94
C VAL A 134 -4.96 -11.46 -4.38
N VAL A 135 -6.21 -11.80 -4.69
CA VAL A 135 -6.68 -12.25 -6.01
C VAL A 135 -6.54 -11.16 -7.08
N ASP A 136 -6.84 -9.89 -6.76
CA ASP A 136 -6.74 -8.78 -7.71
C ASP A 136 -5.30 -8.41 -8.05
N GLY A 137 -4.35 -8.67 -7.15
CA GLY A 137 -2.93 -8.56 -7.44
C GLY A 137 -2.48 -9.51 -8.58
N ILE A 138 -3.05 -10.71 -8.63
CA ILE A 138 -2.75 -11.70 -9.69
C ILE A 138 -3.34 -11.24 -11.04
N PHE A 139 -4.51 -10.59 -11.02
CA PHE A 139 -5.11 -10.01 -12.23
C PHE A 139 -4.37 -8.74 -12.69
N ALA A 140 -3.93 -7.89 -11.76
CA ALA A 140 -3.15 -6.69 -12.04
C ALA A 140 -1.84 -6.99 -12.79
N GLU A 141 -1.20 -8.13 -12.50
CA GLU A 141 0.02 -8.57 -13.21
C GLU A 141 -0.24 -9.01 -14.67
N ARG A 142 -1.49 -9.32 -15.04
CA ARG A 142 -1.86 -9.85 -16.36
C ARG A 142 -2.56 -8.82 -17.25
N MET A 143 -2.98 -7.70 -16.69
CA MET A 143 -3.68 -6.63 -17.39
C MET A 143 -2.80 -5.39 -17.50
N ASP A 144 -3.04 -4.58 -18.53
CA ASP A 144 -2.46 -3.24 -18.58
C ASP A 144 -2.98 -2.42 -17.38
N LEU A 145 -2.07 -1.98 -16.51
CA LEU A 145 -2.38 -1.31 -15.24
C LEU A 145 -3.27 -0.07 -15.42
N ARG A 146 -3.17 0.63 -16.55
CA ARG A 146 -4.02 1.80 -16.85
C ARG A 146 -5.46 1.38 -17.08
N PHE A 147 -5.69 0.31 -17.85
CA PHE A 147 -7.03 -0.24 -18.05
C PHE A 147 -7.59 -0.85 -16.76
N PHE A 148 -6.75 -1.56 -16.01
CA PHE A 148 -7.13 -2.16 -14.74
C PHE A 148 -7.65 -1.11 -13.74
N LEU A 149 -6.89 -0.04 -13.51
CA LEU A 149 -7.30 1.07 -12.64
C LEU A 149 -8.53 1.81 -13.17
N THR A 150 -8.57 2.09 -14.48
CA THR A 150 -9.70 2.83 -15.09
C THR A 150 -11.00 2.05 -14.95
N LEU A 151 -11.00 0.77 -15.31
CA LEU A 151 -12.17 -0.08 -15.24
C LEU A 151 -12.64 -0.19 -13.80
N GLY A 152 -11.70 -0.39 -12.86
CA GLY A 152 -11.94 -0.39 -11.43
C GLY A 152 -12.69 0.84 -10.93
N MET A 153 -12.21 2.03 -11.31
CA MET A 153 -12.83 3.30 -10.89
C MET A 153 -14.22 3.50 -11.51
N LEU A 154 -14.39 3.17 -12.79
CA LEU A 154 -15.65 3.37 -13.49
C LEU A 154 -16.75 2.43 -12.96
N THR A 155 -16.45 1.15 -12.77
CA THR A 155 -17.42 0.21 -12.20
C THR A 155 -17.71 0.50 -10.73
N SER A 156 -16.70 0.88 -9.93
CA SER A 156 -16.91 1.35 -8.56
C SER A 156 -17.82 2.57 -8.53
N SER A 157 -17.67 3.49 -9.49
CA SER A 157 -18.52 4.68 -9.57
C SER A 157 -19.96 4.35 -9.90
N ILE A 158 -20.20 3.34 -10.74
CA ILE A 158 -21.55 2.86 -11.03
C ILE A 158 -22.17 2.30 -9.75
N CYS A 159 -21.46 1.46 -8.98
CA CYS A 159 -21.98 0.94 -7.72
C CYS A 159 -22.30 2.04 -6.71
N VAL A 160 -21.41 3.01 -6.50
CA VAL A 160 -21.67 4.14 -5.57
C VAL A 160 -22.84 5.00 -6.04
N TYR A 161 -22.96 5.23 -7.36
CA TYR A 161 -24.11 5.94 -7.93
C TYR A 161 -25.41 5.18 -7.72
N LEU A 162 -25.41 3.86 -7.94
CA LEU A 162 -26.55 2.97 -7.71
C LEU A 162 -27.00 3.01 -6.23
N PHE A 163 -26.06 3.03 -5.28
CA PHE A 163 -26.38 3.20 -3.87
C PHE A 163 -27.15 4.51 -3.62
N GLY A 164 -26.67 5.63 -4.16
CA GLY A 164 -27.32 6.93 -3.98
C GLY A 164 -28.69 7.04 -4.66
N ILE A 165 -28.77 6.66 -5.93
CA ILE A 165 -29.99 6.80 -6.75
C ILE A 165 -31.13 5.89 -6.27
N ALA A 166 -30.84 4.87 -5.46
CA ALA A 166 -31.82 4.00 -4.81
C ALA A 166 -32.90 4.78 -4.05
N LYS A 167 -32.54 5.93 -3.45
CA LYS A 167 -33.50 6.86 -2.83
C LYS A 167 -34.54 7.37 -3.82
N SER A 168 -34.11 7.77 -5.02
CA SER A 168 -34.99 8.31 -6.07
C SER A 168 -35.92 7.26 -6.68
N PHE A 169 -35.51 5.98 -6.64
CA PHE A 169 -36.32 4.84 -7.09
C PHE A 169 -37.11 4.18 -5.95
N GLU A 170 -37.08 4.75 -4.74
CA GLU A 170 -37.78 4.22 -3.57
C GLU A 170 -37.46 2.74 -3.28
N VAL A 171 -36.19 2.34 -3.44
CA VAL A 171 -35.76 0.95 -3.22
C VAL A 171 -35.60 0.64 -1.72
N HIS A 172 -36.60 -0.01 -1.11
CA HIS A 172 -36.61 -0.37 0.31
C HIS A 172 -36.04 -1.77 0.62
N ASN A 173 -35.08 -2.25 -0.18
CA ASN A 173 -34.55 -3.61 -0.08
C ASN A 173 -33.10 -3.62 0.42
N PHE A 174 -32.84 -4.21 1.59
CA PHE A 174 -31.49 -4.32 2.15
C PHE A 174 -30.52 -5.13 1.27
N GLY A 175 -31.00 -6.22 0.67
CA GLY A 175 -30.22 -7.06 -0.23
C GLY A 175 -29.68 -6.29 -1.43
N TYR A 176 -30.45 -5.34 -1.96
CA TYR A 176 -29.98 -4.43 -3.01
C TYR A 176 -28.75 -3.64 -2.55
N PHE A 177 -28.83 -2.96 -1.39
CA PHE A 177 -27.71 -2.17 -0.85
C PHE A 177 -26.50 -3.03 -0.52
N ALA A 178 -26.72 -4.25 0.01
CA ALA A 178 -25.65 -5.19 0.32
C ALA A 178 -24.94 -5.67 -0.96
N VAL A 179 -25.67 -6.03 -2.01
CA VAL A 179 -25.09 -6.48 -3.29
C VAL A 179 -24.33 -5.34 -3.98
N VAL A 180 -24.91 -4.15 -4.04
CA VAL A 180 -24.25 -2.98 -4.64
C VAL A 180 -22.96 -2.64 -3.90
N GLN A 181 -22.95 -2.69 -2.56
CA GLN A 181 -21.74 -2.49 -1.76
C GLN A 181 -20.73 -3.62 -1.88
N LEU A 182 -21.19 -4.87 -2.00
CA LEU A 182 -20.30 -6.01 -2.19
C LEU A 182 -19.55 -5.89 -3.52
N ILE A 183 -20.28 -5.68 -4.61
CA ILE A 183 -19.68 -5.49 -5.95
C ILE A 183 -18.80 -4.23 -5.94
N GLY A 184 -19.30 -3.13 -5.37
CA GLY A 184 -18.55 -1.88 -5.26
C GLY A 184 -17.24 -2.06 -4.50
N GLY A 185 -17.24 -2.78 -3.38
CA GLY A 185 -16.03 -3.11 -2.64
C GLY A 185 -15.06 -3.96 -3.47
N LEU A 186 -15.53 -5.11 -3.98
CA LEU A 186 -14.74 -6.06 -4.78
C LEU A 186 -14.06 -5.42 -5.98
N VAL A 187 -14.58 -4.33 -6.52
CA VAL A 187 -13.94 -3.64 -7.64
C VAL A 187 -13.07 -2.46 -7.20
N GLN A 188 -13.32 -1.87 -6.03
CA GLN A 188 -12.44 -0.88 -5.42
C GLN A 188 -11.07 -1.45 -5.03
N THR A 189 -10.98 -2.76 -4.77
CA THR A 189 -9.71 -3.46 -4.45
C THR A 189 -8.70 -3.42 -5.59
N THR A 190 -9.14 -3.16 -6.82
CA THR A 190 -8.24 -2.94 -7.98
C THR A 190 -7.31 -1.74 -7.79
N GLY A 191 -7.69 -0.77 -6.94
CA GLY A 191 -6.89 0.42 -6.69
C GLY A 191 -5.46 0.10 -6.25
N TRP A 192 -5.31 -0.68 -5.17
CA TRP A 192 -4.06 -0.77 -4.40
C TRP A 192 -2.95 -1.47 -5.16
N PRO A 193 -3.15 -2.72 -5.63
CA PRO A 193 -2.15 -3.39 -6.45
C PRO A 193 -1.82 -2.58 -7.70
N GLY A 194 -2.80 -1.90 -8.31
CA GLY A 194 -2.61 -1.08 -9.50
C GLY A 194 -1.69 0.13 -9.26
N VAL A 195 -1.93 0.91 -8.21
CA VAL A 195 -1.10 2.10 -7.91
C VAL A 195 0.25 1.74 -7.33
N VAL A 196 0.34 0.71 -6.49
CA VAL A 196 1.62 0.24 -5.92
C VAL A 196 2.52 -0.29 -7.04
N ALA A 197 1.97 -1.03 -8.01
CA ALA A 197 2.69 -1.45 -9.20
C ALA A 197 3.19 -0.24 -10.02
N CYS A 198 2.33 0.76 -10.26
CA CYS A 198 2.72 1.99 -10.97
C CYS A 198 3.86 2.72 -10.26
N ILE A 199 3.77 2.92 -8.94
CA ILE A 199 4.84 3.58 -8.17
C ILE A 199 6.11 2.73 -8.17
N GLY A 200 5.98 1.41 -8.05
CA GLY A 200 7.08 0.45 -8.12
C GLY A 200 7.89 0.58 -9.41
N ASN A 201 7.21 0.69 -10.55
CA ASN A 201 7.82 0.83 -11.87
C ASN A 201 8.65 2.13 -12.01
N TRP A 202 8.26 3.20 -11.30
CA TRP A 202 8.88 4.52 -11.46
C TRP A 202 9.92 4.90 -10.38
N PHE A 203 9.83 4.33 -9.18
CA PHE A 203 10.55 4.79 -7.97
C PHE A 203 11.44 3.74 -7.27
N GLY A 204 11.90 2.67 -7.94
CA GLY A 204 12.67 1.55 -7.35
C GLY A 204 13.59 1.86 -6.14
N LYS A 205 13.71 0.98 -5.13
CA LYS A 205 14.60 0.98 -3.92
C LYS A 205 15.04 2.30 -3.20
N ALA A 206 14.51 3.48 -3.47
CA ALA A 206 14.91 4.71 -2.75
C ALA A 206 14.40 4.75 -1.29
N LYS A 207 14.92 5.69 -0.47
CA LYS A 207 14.36 6.00 0.86
C LYS A 207 13.05 6.75 0.68
N ARG A 208 11.94 6.16 1.13
CA ARG A 208 10.60 6.56 0.74
C ARG A 208 9.70 6.98 1.92
N GLY A 209 10.17 7.08 3.16
CA GLY A 209 9.31 7.38 4.33
C GLY A 209 8.52 8.68 4.18
N LEU A 210 9.18 9.81 3.92
CA LEU A 210 8.52 11.09 3.71
C LEU A 210 7.66 11.11 2.44
N ILE A 211 8.16 10.53 1.34
CA ILE A 211 7.44 10.50 0.05
C ILE A 211 6.14 9.70 0.20
N PHE A 212 6.22 8.53 0.83
CA PHE A 212 5.05 7.71 1.12
C PHE A 212 4.16 8.33 2.18
N GLY A 213 4.70 9.04 3.19
CA GLY A 213 3.89 9.79 4.15
C GLY A 213 3.05 10.87 3.46
N VAL A 214 3.65 11.63 2.53
CA VAL A 214 2.92 12.62 1.72
C VAL A 214 1.94 11.93 0.76
N TRP A 215 2.36 10.87 0.08
CA TRP A 215 1.49 10.16 -0.86
C TRP A 215 0.28 9.54 -0.15
N ASN A 216 0.48 8.83 0.96
CA ASN A 216 -0.57 8.16 1.75
C ASN A 216 -1.59 9.14 2.34
N SER A 217 -1.27 10.44 2.40
CA SER A 217 -2.25 11.46 2.80
C SER A 217 -3.48 11.50 1.86
N HIS A 218 -3.42 10.86 0.69
CA HIS A 218 -4.58 10.65 -0.19
C HIS A 218 -5.80 10.07 0.55
N THR A 219 -5.56 9.21 1.55
CA THR A 219 -6.61 8.54 2.32
C THR A 219 -7.38 9.56 3.13
N SER A 220 -6.67 10.32 3.95
CA SER A 220 -7.25 11.40 4.75
C SER A 220 -7.87 12.49 3.88
N VAL A 221 -7.22 12.90 2.78
CA VAL A 221 -7.79 13.92 1.87
C VAL A 221 -9.11 13.43 1.26
N GLY A 222 -9.16 12.17 0.81
CA GLY A 222 -10.40 11.56 0.33
C GLY A 222 -11.48 11.54 1.40
N ASN A 223 -11.15 11.09 2.61
CA ASN A 223 -12.07 11.06 3.73
C ASN A 223 -12.60 12.47 4.09
N ILE A 224 -11.77 13.50 4.07
CA ILE A 224 -12.19 14.89 4.30
C ILE A 224 -13.20 15.31 3.23
N LEU A 225 -12.87 15.12 1.94
CA LEU A 225 -13.77 15.47 0.84
C LEU A 225 -15.11 14.72 0.95
N GLY A 226 -15.08 13.43 1.26
CA GLY A 226 -16.29 12.62 1.41
C GLY A 226 -17.15 13.05 2.60
N SER A 227 -16.54 13.41 3.74
CA SER A 227 -17.24 13.96 4.90
C SER A 227 -17.86 15.32 4.60
N VAL A 228 -17.13 16.21 3.90
CA VAL A 228 -17.62 17.54 3.54
C VAL A 228 -18.81 17.43 2.58
N ILE A 229 -18.69 16.59 1.55
CA ILE A 229 -19.78 16.35 0.60
C ILE A 229 -20.99 15.74 1.32
N ALA A 230 -20.77 14.72 2.16
CA ALA A 230 -21.86 14.09 2.88
C ALA A 230 -22.53 15.04 3.89
N GLY A 231 -21.75 15.83 4.63
CA GLY A 231 -22.27 16.84 5.55
C GLY A 231 -23.11 17.91 4.85
N ALA A 232 -22.76 18.29 3.63
CA ALA A 232 -23.53 19.27 2.85
C ALA A 232 -24.93 18.75 2.43
N TYR A 233 -25.10 17.43 2.30
CA TYR A 233 -26.32 16.84 1.75
C TYR A 233 -27.08 15.94 2.74
N VAL A 234 -26.50 15.57 3.88
CA VAL A 234 -27.07 14.59 4.82
C VAL A 234 -28.46 14.98 5.32
N ASP A 235 -28.68 16.26 5.63
CA ASP A 235 -29.97 16.73 6.19
C ASP A 235 -31.03 17.03 5.13
N ASN A 236 -30.65 17.23 3.86
CA ASN A 236 -31.57 17.58 2.79
C ASN A 236 -31.86 16.39 1.86
N ASP A 237 -30.81 15.91 1.18
CA ASP A 237 -30.92 14.87 0.15
C ASP A 237 -29.68 13.98 0.19
N TRP A 238 -29.69 13.03 1.12
CA TRP A 238 -28.54 12.16 1.38
C TRP A 238 -28.10 11.32 0.17
N SER A 239 -28.94 11.16 -0.87
CA SER A 239 -28.54 10.48 -2.12
C SER A 239 -27.37 11.19 -2.80
N ARG A 240 -27.34 12.53 -2.73
CA ARG A 240 -26.30 13.36 -3.32
C ARG A 240 -24.94 13.16 -2.65
N SER A 241 -24.95 12.73 -1.40
CA SER A 241 -23.75 12.33 -0.67
C SER A 241 -23.01 11.17 -1.35
N PHE A 242 -23.70 10.35 -2.16
CA PHE A 242 -23.11 9.24 -2.93
C PHE A 242 -22.98 9.55 -4.43
N ILE A 243 -24.00 10.19 -5.02
CA ILE A 243 -24.00 10.53 -6.45
C ILE A 243 -22.83 11.44 -6.81
N LEU A 244 -22.56 12.49 -6.02
CA LEU A 244 -21.49 13.43 -6.36
C LEU A 244 -20.09 12.78 -6.28
N PRO A 245 -19.73 12.03 -5.21
CA PRO A 245 -18.47 11.28 -5.19
C PRO A 245 -18.34 10.26 -6.32
N ALA A 246 -19.44 9.60 -6.72
CA ALA A 246 -19.43 8.68 -7.86
C ALA A 246 -19.06 9.40 -9.17
N LEU A 247 -19.67 10.55 -9.45
CA LEU A 247 -19.36 11.34 -10.65
C LEU A 247 -17.90 11.83 -10.67
N ILE A 248 -17.38 12.28 -9.53
CA ILE A 248 -15.98 12.70 -9.41
C ILE A 248 -15.05 11.50 -9.61
N MET A 249 -15.36 10.34 -9.04
CA MET A 249 -14.58 9.11 -9.22
C MET A 249 -14.60 8.63 -10.67
N ALA A 250 -15.75 8.70 -11.36
CA ALA A 250 -15.86 8.39 -12.78
C ALA A 250 -15.00 9.33 -13.64
N GLY A 251 -15.09 10.65 -13.38
CA GLY A 251 -14.27 11.65 -14.05
C GLY A 251 -12.77 11.44 -13.80
N THR A 252 -12.40 11.04 -12.59
CA THR A 252 -11.00 10.72 -12.24
C THR A 252 -10.53 9.45 -12.96
N GLY A 253 -11.37 8.40 -13.07
CA GLY A 253 -11.07 7.20 -13.87
C GLY A 253 -10.81 7.54 -15.34
N CYS A 254 -11.63 8.39 -15.95
CA CYS A 254 -11.39 8.91 -17.30
C CYS A 254 -10.07 9.69 -17.39
N PHE A 255 -9.74 10.50 -16.38
CA PHE A 255 -8.49 11.25 -16.33
C PHE A 255 -7.26 10.30 -16.24
N ILE A 256 -7.35 9.25 -15.41
CA ILE A 256 -6.33 8.21 -15.32
C ILE A 256 -6.13 7.50 -16.65
N PHE A 257 -7.22 7.13 -17.34
CA PHE A 257 -7.15 6.52 -18.65
C PHE A 257 -6.40 7.38 -19.69
N LEU A 258 -6.58 8.70 -19.63
CA LEU A 258 -5.99 9.62 -20.59
C LEU A 258 -4.51 9.91 -20.30
N PHE A 259 -4.11 9.98 -19.02
CA PHE A 259 -2.82 10.57 -18.63
C PHE A 259 -1.87 9.65 -17.87
N LEU A 260 -2.35 8.57 -17.23
CA LEU A 260 -1.47 7.68 -16.48
C LEU A 260 -0.51 6.94 -17.41
N VAL A 261 0.78 6.98 -17.07
CA VAL A 261 1.85 6.23 -17.72
C VAL A 261 2.33 5.16 -16.74
N PRO A 262 1.83 3.91 -16.82
CA PRO A 262 2.16 2.89 -15.83
C PRO A 262 3.64 2.47 -15.84
N GLU A 263 4.28 2.49 -17.01
CA GLU A 263 5.65 2.03 -17.17
C GLU A 263 6.55 3.07 -17.87
N PRO A 264 7.82 3.23 -17.45
CA PRO A 264 8.77 4.12 -18.13
C PRO A 264 8.93 3.83 -19.64
N LYS A 265 8.86 2.55 -20.02
CA LYS A 265 9.01 2.10 -21.42
C LYS A 265 7.93 2.65 -22.35
N ASP A 266 6.73 2.96 -21.83
CA ASP A 266 5.59 3.49 -22.59
C ASP A 266 5.86 4.87 -23.19
N VAL A 267 6.82 5.60 -22.60
CA VAL A 267 7.24 6.94 -23.03
C VAL A 267 8.70 6.98 -23.49
N GLY A 268 9.37 5.82 -23.55
CA GLY A 268 10.77 5.70 -23.96
C GLY A 268 11.76 6.20 -22.89
N CYS A 269 11.41 6.06 -21.60
CA CYS A 269 12.33 6.30 -20.49
C CYS A 269 12.92 4.97 -20.00
N ASP A 270 14.17 5.00 -19.55
CA ASP A 270 14.83 3.82 -18.98
C ASP A 270 14.21 3.43 -17.64
N GLU A 271 14.12 2.12 -17.41
CA GLU A 271 13.69 1.56 -16.13
C GLU A 271 14.73 1.86 -15.04
N PRO A 272 14.31 2.14 -13.80
CA PRO A 272 15.25 2.35 -12.71
C PRO A 272 16.10 1.08 -12.48
N HIS A 273 17.43 1.19 -12.61
CA HIS A 273 18.36 0.06 -12.46
C HIS A 273 18.12 -0.73 -11.16
N HIS A 274 17.64 -1.96 -11.30
CA HIS A 274 17.72 -2.95 -10.23
C HIS A 274 19.16 -3.44 -10.14
N TYR A 275 19.92 -2.98 -9.13
CA TYR A 275 21.21 -3.59 -8.80
C TYR A 275 20.96 -5.07 -8.47
N GLU A 276 21.30 -5.96 -9.40
CA GLU A 276 21.50 -7.38 -9.14
C GLU A 276 22.76 -7.48 -8.27
N PHE A 277 22.59 -8.01 -7.05
CA PHE A 277 23.71 -8.42 -6.24
C PHE A 277 24.37 -9.60 -6.98
N ASN A 278 25.58 -9.39 -7.50
CA ASN A 278 26.36 -10.45 -8.12
C ASN A 278 27.25 -11.07 -7.02
N PRO A 279 26.90 -12.24 -6.45
CA PRO A 279 27.68 -12.86 -5.39
C PRO A 279 29.07 -13.33 -5.87
N SER A 280 29.33 -13.33 -7.18
CA SER A 280 30.61 -13.73 -7.77
C SER A 280 31.74 -12.71 -7.61
N ARG A 281 31.51 -11.55 -6.99
CA ARG A 281 32.56 -10.54 -6.74
C ARG A 281 32.92 -10.31 -5.27
N SER A 282 32.24 -10.93 -4.31
CA SER A 282 32.54 -10.75 -2.88
C SER A 282 33.31 -11.90 -2.23
N CYS A 283 33.63 -12.97 -2.99
CA CYS A 283 34.55 -14.02 -2.56
C CYS A 283 35.87 -13.96 -3.34
N GLN A 284 36.60 -12.86 -3.21
CA GLN A 284 38.04 -12.95 -3.11
C GLN A 284 38.40 -12.46 -1.71
N VAL A 285 38.34 -13.43 -0.79
CA VAL A 285 38.92 -13.30 0.53
C VAL A 285 40.41 -13.04 0.34
N PHE A 286 40.86 -11.97 0.99
CA PHE A 286 42.26 -11.69 1.30
C PHE A 286 42.95 -12.96 1.79
N THR A 287 43.78 -13.58 0.95
CA THR A 287 44.99 -14.24 1.42
C THR A 287 46.09 -13.21 1.23
N GLY A 288 46.52 -12.61 2.33
CA GLY A 288 47.75 -11.83 2.34
C GLY A 288 48.91 -12.76 2.09
N ASP A 289 49.60 -12.52 0.99
CA ASP A 289 51.04 -12.73 0.88
C ASP A 289 51.56 -11.44 0.23
N ASP A 290 52.33 -10.70 1.02
CA ASP A 290 53.20 -9.64 0.54
C ASP A 290 54.19 -10.26 -0.45
N ASP A 291 54.23 -9.75 -1.68
CA ASP A 291 55.50 -9.53 -2.36
C ASP A 291 55.33 -8.47 -3.45
N SER A 292 56.20 -7.47 -3.32
CA SER A 292 56.40 -6.33 -4.19
C SER A 292 56.68 -6.73 -5.64
N GLU A 293 55.95 -6.13 -6.59
CA GLU A 293 56.41 -5.71 -7.94
C GLU A 293 55.23 -5.61 -8.92
N ASN A 294 54.54 -4.46 -8.97
CA ASN A 294 54.02 -3.94 -10.25
C ASN A 294 53.47 -2.51 -10.11
N SER A 295 54.36 -1.57 -9.83
CA SER A 295 54.07 -0.14 -9.85
C SER A 295 54.89 0.55 -10.94
N GLU A 296 54.82 0.06 -12.20
CA GLU A 296 55.43 0.80 -13.32
C GLU A 296 54.93 0.29 -14.68
N ARG A 297 53.61 0.42 -14.96
CA ARG A 297 53.10 0.31 -16.36
C ARG A 297 51.67 0.83 -16.53
N ARG A 298 51.42 2.08 -16.11
CA ARG A 298 50.24 2.85 -16.58
C ARG A 298 50.60 4.31 -16.83
N GLY A 299 51.44 4.50 -17.84
CA GLY A 299 51.64 5.79 -18.51
C GLY A 299 51.89 5.51 -19.99
N LEU A 300 51.24 6.27 -20.87
CA LEU A 300 51.42 6.29 -22.32
C LEU A 300 50.82 5.15 -23.15
N VAL A 301 49.52 5.28 -23.47
CA VAL A 301 49.05 4.98 -24.84
C VAL A 301 48.22 6.17 -25.32
N SER A 302 48.92 7.18 -25.83
CA SER A 302 48.37 8.22 -26.71
C SER A 302 49.07 8.10 -28.05
N SER A 303 48.27 8.12 -29.12
CA SER A 303 48.65 8.34 -30.52
C SER A 303 49.44 7.23 -31.22
N LYS A 304 48.71 6.38 -31.98
CA LYS A 304 49.25 5.71 -33.17
C LYS A 304 48.88 6.55 -34.40
N ARG A 305 49.88 7.25 -34.97
CA ARG A 305 49.95 7.55 -36.42
C ARG A 305 50.97 6.58 -37.02
N GLY A 306 50.66 6.07 -38.20
CA GLY A 306 51.37 4.95 -38.81
C GLY A 306 52.68 5.31 -39.48
N PHE A 307 53.45 4.27 -39.82
CA PHE A 307 54.28 4.23 -41.01
C PHE A 307 54.68 2.78 -41.32
N VAL A 308 54.83 2.48 -42.61
CA VAL A 308 55.11 1.18 -43.23
C VAL A 308 56.58 1.13 -43.67
N ALA A 309 57.27 0.00 -43.43
CA ALA A 309 58.42 -0.56 -44.20
C ALA A 309 58.83 -1.88 -43.50
N ARG A 310 58.81 -3.10 -44.08
CA ARG A 310 59.43 -3.75 -45.26
C ARG A 310 60.90 -4.18 -45.07
N GLY A 311 61.12 -5.50 -45.16
CA GLY A 311 62.40 -6.20 -45.44
C GLY A 311 63.16 -6.72 -44.21
N THR A 312 63.84 -7.87 -44.14
CA THR A 312 64.08 -9.06 -44.99
C THR A 312 65.10 -9.95 -44.24
N ASN A 313 65.13 -11.26 -44.56
CA ASN A 313 66.23 -12.24 -44.41
C ASN A 313 66.56 -12.75 -42.98
N GLU A 314 66.28 -14.03 -42.68
CA GLU A 314 67.08 -15.25 -42.96
C GLU A 314 68.39 -15.36 -42.18
N LEU A 315 68.57 -16.48 -41.44
CA LEU A 315 69.74 -17.38 -41.47
C LEU A 315 69.73 -18.39 -40.30
N GLY A 316 69.98 -19.68 -40.59
CA GLY A 316 70.86 -20.54 -39.76
C GLY A 316 70.28 -21.73 -38.96
N PHE A 317 70.25 -22.90 -39.60
CA PHE A 317 70.23 -24.30 -39.07
C PHE A 317 71.55 -24.68 -38.31
N PRO A 318 71.83 -25.94 -37.82
CA PRO A 318 71.00 -27.11 -37.41
C PRO A 318 71.52 -27.96 -36.19
N SER A 319 70.69 -28.94 -35.76
CA SER A 319 70.93 -30.38 -35.40
C SER A 319 71.99 -30.90 -34.40
N LYS A 320 71.57 -31.87 -33.54
CA LYS A 320 72.15 -33.24 -33.28
C LYS A 320 71.34 -33.93 -32.15
N GLU A 321 70.59 -35.03 -32.33
CA GLU A 321 70.96 -36.47 -32.44
C GLU A 321 71.81 -37.04 -31.28
N PHE A 322 71.28 -37.96 -30.45
CA PHE A 322 71.52 -39.42 -30.54
C PHE A 322 70.77 -40.23 -29.45
N ASP A 323 70.71 -41.55 -29.67
CA ASP A 323 69.76 -42.57 -29.22
C ASP A 323 70.28 -43.45 -28.04
N GLU A 324 69.51 -44.51 -27.71
CA GLU A 324 69.89 -45.80 -27.05
C GLU A 324 69.59 -46.09 -25.55
N SER A 325 68.43 -46.75 -25.34
CA SER A 325 68.25 -48.15 -24.86
C SER A 325 68.35 -48.62 -23.39
N LEU A 326 67.45 -49.58 -23.08
CA LEU A 326 67.41 -50.66 -22.07
C LEU A 326 66.61 -50.48 -20.75
N SER A 327 65.94 -51.57 -20.37
CA SER A 327 64.71 -51.77 -19.56
C SER A 327 65.00 -52.46 -18.20
N PRO A 328 64.02 -53.07 -17.46
CA PRO A 328 62.77 -52.56 -16.87
C PRO A 328 62.64 -52.87 -15.35
N ARG A 329 61.80 -52.16 -14.58
CA ARG A 329 60.98 -52.75 -13.49
C ARG A 329 59.95 -51.78 -12.82
N SER A 330 58.70 -52.25 -12.84
CA SER A 330 57.61 -52.17 -11.85
C SER A 330 57.16 -50.84 -11.21
N ASP A 331 55.97 -50.41 -11.66
CA ASP A 331 54.73 -50.16 -10.90
C ASP A 331 54.67 -49.03 -9.85
N TRP A 332 53.95 -47.94 -10.16
CA TRP A 332 52.51 -47.74 -9.86
C TRP A 332 52.04 -46.32 -10.26
N GLY A 333 51.03 -46.24 -11.14
CA GLY A 333 49.94 -45.26 -11.08
C GLY A 333 50.13 -43.80 -11.55
N ARG A 334 49.72 -43.50 -12.79
CA ARG A 334 48.75 -42.40 -13.08
C ARG A 334 48.26 -42.40 -14.54
N TYR A 335 46.95 -42.26 -14.70
CA TYR A 335 46.20 -42.32 -15.94
C TYR A 335 46.55 -41.18 -16.91
N LYS A 336 46.64 -41.56 -18.19
CA LYS A 336 46.98 -40.76 -19.36
C LYS A 336 45.78 -39.99 -19.91
N ILE A 337 46.02 -38.74 -20.28
CA ILE A 337 45.19 -37.92 -21.17
C ILE A 337 45.44 -38.37 -22.62
N LEU A 338 44.36 -38.55 -23.38
CA LEU A 338 44.22 -38.43 -24.85
C LEU A 338 42.71 -38.18 -25.05
N GLY A 339 42.21 -37.10 -25.66
CA GLY A 339 42.69 -36.40 -26.84
C GLY A 339 41.65 -36.59 -27.95
N SER A 340 40.62 -35.75 -28.01
CA SER A 340 40.01 -35.33 -29.28
C SER A 340 39.14 -34.08 -29.06
N ALA A 341 39.63 -32.96 -29.58
CA ALA A 341 38.93 -31.69 -29.58
C ALA A 341 37.90 -31.68 -30.71
N SER A 342 36.62 -31.76 -30.36
CA SER A 342 35.53 -31.39 -31.27
C SER A 342 35.04 -30.00 -30.91
N ARG A 343 35.29 -29.04 -31.81
CA ARG A 343 34.74 -27.68 -31.80
C ARG A 343 33.21 -27.77 -31.79
N LYS A 344 32.58 -27.51 -30.64
CA LYS A 344 31.16 -27.09 -30.58
C LYS A 344 31.10 -25.59 -30.41
N LEU A 345 30.68 -24.92 -31.49
CA LEU A 345 30.14 -23.57 -31.52
C LEU A 345 29.21 -23.39 -30.30
N ARG A 346 29.58 -22.52 -29.35
CA ARG A 346 28.73 -22.16 -28.23
C ARG A 346 27.81 -21.02 -28.70
N SER A 347 26.56 -21.37 -28.98
CA SER A 347 25.47 -20.44 -29.27
C SER A 347 25.21 -19.48 -28.10
N PRO A 348 24.74 -18.25 -28.35
CA PRO A 348 24.41 -17.27 -27.32
C PRO A 348 23.03 -17.58 -26.71
N LEU A 349 22.95 -18.60 -25.85
CA LEU A 349 21.68 -19.04 -25.22
C LEU A 349 21.68 -18.94 -23.68
N SER A 350 22.71 -18.33 -23.07
CA SER A 350 22.79 -18.21 -21.60
C SER A 350 22.15 -16.95 -21.02
N TRP A 351 21.62 -16.05 -21.85
CA TRP A 351 20.98 -14.81 -21.38
C TRP A 351 19.44 -14.93 -21.26
N GLU A 352 18.83 -15.88 -21.98
CA GLU A 352 17.39 -16.13 -21.92
C GLU A 352 16.98 -16.92 -20.65
N SER A 353 17.90 -17.71 -20.07
CA SER A 353 17.59 -18.55 -18.90
C SER A 353 17.49 -17.78 -17.58
N SER A 354 18.08 -16.59 -17.48
CA SER A 354 17.99 -15.74 -16.28
C SER A 354 16.65 -15.00 -16.15
N ARG A 355 15.80 -15.05 -17.20
CA ARG A 355 14.40 -14.59 -17.15
C ARG A 355 13.43 -15.67 -16.68
N ARG A 356 13.87 -16.90 -16.41
CA ARG A 356 13.01 -17.91 -15.75
C ARG A 356 12.80 -17.47 -14.32
N GLY A 357 11.60 -16.95 -14.07
CA GLY A 357 11.25 -16.15 -12.92
C GLY A 357 11.61 -16.79 -11.58
N ALA A 358 12.15 -15.96 -10.69
CA ALA A 358 12.23 -16.29 -9.27
C ALA A 358 10.87 -16.83 -8.81
N GLU A 359 10.86 -18.04 -8.25
CA GLU A 359 9.66 -18.60 -7.63
C GLU A 359 9.23 -17.68 -6.47
N ALA A 360 7.92 -17.50 -6.32
CA ALA A 360 7.39 -16.76 -5.17
C ALA A 360 7.78 -17.50 -3.88
N ILE A 361 8.14 -16.77 -2.82
CA ILE A 361 8.37 -17.40 -1.52
C ILE A 361 7.05 -17.99 -1.01
N SER A 362 7.14 -19.09 -0.27
CA SER A 362 5.97 -19.61 0.42
C SER A 362 5.50 -18.66 1.52
N PHE A 363 4.21 -18.65 1.80
CA PHE A 363 3.61 -17.86 2.88
C PHE A 363 4.32 -18.13 4.23
N SER A 364 4.63 -19.40 4.54
CA SER A 364 5.36 -19.78 5.75
C SER A 364 6.78 -19.20 5.80
N ALA A 365 7.48 -19.11 4.66
CA ALA A 365 8.80 -18.48 4.61
C ALA A 365 8.72 -16.97 4.84
N ALA A 366 7.68 -16.31 4.31
CA ALA A 366 7.44 -14.88 4.51
C ALA A 366 7.19 -14.53 5.98
N LEU A 367 6.44 -15.35 6.70
CA LEU A 367 6.17 -15.16 8.14
C LEU A 367 7.41 -15.29 9.03
N LYS A 368 8.46 -15.99 8.57
CA LYS A 368 9.71 -16.15 9.34
C LYS A 368 10.63 -14.93 9.23
N ILE A 369 10.30 -13.95 8.39
CA ILE A 369 11.11 -12.74 8.22
C ILE A 369 10.93 -11.84 9.45
N PRO A 370 12.01 -11.44 10.13
CA PRO A 370 11.94 -10.61 11.32
C PRO A 370 11.17 -9.30 11.05
N GLY A 371 10.19 -9.01 11.90
CA GLY A 371 9.35 -7.82 11.80
C GLY A 371 8.06 -8.00 11.00
N VAL A 372 7.96 -9.00 10.11
CA VAL A 372 6.74 -9.18 9.31
C VAL A 372 5.54 -9.49 10.21
N VAL A 373 5.66 -10.44 11.14
CA VAL A 373 4.56 -10.81 12.03
C VAL A 373 4.22 -9.66 12.99
N GLU A 374 5.24 -9.05 13.60
CA GLU A 374 5.06 -7.97 14.56
C GLU A 374 4.37 -6.75 13.93
N PHE A 375 4.80 -6.31 12.75
CA PHE A 375 4.16 -5.21 12.03
C PHE A 375 2.80 -5.58 11.46
N SER A 376 2.57 -6.84 11.02
CA SER A 376 1.25 -7.27 10.54
C SER A 376 0.21 -7.23 11.67
N ILE A 377 0.53 -7.78 12.84
CA ILE A 377 -0.38 -7.77 14.00
C ILE A 377 -0.55 -6.35 14.55
N SER A 378 0.51 -5.54 14.57
CA SER A 378 0.39 -4.13 14.94
C SER A 378 -0.52 -3.37 13.95
N LEU A 379 -0.37 -3.61 12.64
CA LEU A 379 -1.24 -3.00 11.64
C LEU A 379 -2.70 -3.45 11.78
N PHE A 380 -2.97 -4.71 12.14
CA PHE A 380 -4.33 -5.17 12.45
C PHE A 380 -5.01 -4.26 13.48
N PHE A 381 -4.39 -4.05 14.64
CA PHE A 381 -4.99 -3.26 15.71
C PHE A 381 -5.00 -1.76 15.40
N SER A 382 -3.93 -1.21 14.81
CA SER A 382 -3.87 0.20 14.43
C SER A 382 -4.90 0.54 13.34
N LYS A 383 -5.06 -0.33 12.33
CA LYS A 383 -6.05 -0.15 11.26
C LYS A 383 -7.48 -0.40 11.77
N LEU A 384 -7.68 -1.33 12.72
CA LEU A 384 -8.94 -1.49 13.46
C LEU A 384 -9.41 -0.18 14.11
N VAL A 385 -8.50 0.50 14.83
CA VAL A 385 -8.82 1.77 15.51
C VAL A 385 -9.09 2.88 14.50
N SER A 386 -8.21 3.03 13.52
CA SER A 386 -8.34 4.03 12.44
C SER A 386 -9.67 3.90 11.69
N TYR A 387 -10.08 2.66 11.36
CA TYR A 387 -11.32 2.38 10.62
C TYR A 387 -12.57 2.50 11.48
N THR A 388 -12.44 2.23 12.79
CA THR A 388 -13.53 2.53 13.71
C THR A 388 -13.81 4.02 13.71
N PHE A 389 -12.79 4.88 13.85
CA PHE A 389 -12.99 6.32 13.75
C PHE A 389 -13.46 6.77 12.36
N LEU A 390 -12.95 6.16 11.28
CA LEU A 390 -13.39 6.45 9.91
C LEU A 390 -14.93 6.36 9.76
N TYR A 391 -15.52 5.30 10.33
CA TYR A 391 -16.92 4.94 10.14
C TYR A 391 -17.86 5.32 11.29
N TRP A 392 -17.35 5.48 12.51
CA TRP A 392 -18.16 5.68 13.72
C TRP A 392 -17.96 7.00 14.44
N LEU A 393 -16.98 7.82 14.03
CA LEU A 393 -16.75 9.12 14.65
C LEU A 393 -17.89 10.13 14.43
N PRO A 394 -18.47 10.33 13.23
CA PRO A 394 -19.59 11.27 13.07
C PRO A 394 -20.83 10.90 13.94
N PRO A 395 -21.29 9.64 14.01
CA PRO A 395 -22.36 9.24 14.93
C PRO A 395 -22.01 9.41 16.40
N PHE A 396 -20.77 9.06 16.79
CA PHE A 396 -20.33 9.27 18.16
C PHE A 396 -20.49 10.74 18.56
N ILE A 397 -20.01 11.66 17.71
CA ILE A 397 -20.16 13.10 17.90
C ILE A 397 -21.65 13.45 17.94
N LYS A 398 -22.43 13.00 16.96
CA LYS A 398 -23.87 13.32 16.88
C LYS A 398 -24.68 12.86 18.10
N GLN A 399 -24.35 11.70 18.67
CA GLN A 399 -25.10 11.09 19.77
C GLN A 399 -24.67 11.60 21.15
N ASN A 400 -23.40 12.00 21.30
CA ASN A 400 -22.83 12.39 22.60
C ASN A 400 -22.55 13.90 22.74
N THR A 401 -22.86 14.70 21.72
CA THR A 401 -22.66 16.16 21.73
C THR A 401 -23.90 16.87 21.17
N PRO A 402 -24.07 18.19 21.40
CA PRO A 402 -25.22 18.93 20.86
C PRO A 402 -25.15 19.20 19.35
N PHE A 403 -24.10 18.76 18.65
CA PHE A 403 -23.92 19.02 17.22
C PHE A 403 -24.95 18.28 16.35
N GLY A 404 -25.33 18.86 15.21
CA GLY A 404 -26.19 18.24 14.20
C GLY A 404 -25.44 17.23 13.32
N ASN A 405 -26.11 16.67 12.32
CA ASN A 405 -25.49 15.65 11.44
C ASN A 405 -24.38 16.27 10.58
N ALA A 406 -24.65 17.43 9.99
CA ALA A 406 -23.68 18.16 9.19
C ALA A 406 -22.47 18.60 10.04
N GLU A 407 -22.68 19.18 11.22
CA GLU A 407 -21.58 19.61 12.08
C GLU A 407 -20.74 18.44 12.58
N ALA A 408 -21.36 17.30 12.91
CA ALA A 408 -20.65 16.10 13.29
C ALA A 408 -19.78 15.55 12.13
N ALA A 409 -20.29 15.62 10.89
CA ALA A 409 -19.53 15.28 9.70
C ALA A 409 -18.31 16.19 9.52
N TYR A 410 -18.49 17.51 9.65
CA TYR A 410 -17.41 18.49 9.53
C TYR A 410 -16.39 18.37 10.67
N LEU A 411 -16.81 18.15 11.91
CA LEU A 411 -15.87 17.94 13.02
C LEU A 411 -15.03 16.68 12.84
N SER A 412 -15.63 15.61 12.30
CA SER A 412 -14.90 14.36 12.04
C SER A 412 -13.72 14.52 11.07
N THR A 413 -13.73 15.56 10.21
CA THR A 413 -12.63 15.81 9.26
C THR A 413 -11.33 16.19 9.96
N LEU A 414 -11.39 16.68 11.21
CA LEU A 414 -10.22 17.06 11.98
C LEU A 414 -9.36 15.86 12.37
N PHE A 415 -9.97 14.70 12.58
CA PHE A 415 -9.25 13.44 12.75
C PHE A 415 -8.45 13.08 11.49
N ASP A 416 -9.07 13.20 10.32
CA ASP A 416 -8.39 12.95 9.04
C ASP A 416 -7.29 13.99 8.78
N PHE A 417 -7.52 15.27 9.09
CA PHE A 417 -6.52 16.35 9.01
C PHE A 417 -5.30 16.07 9.90
N GLY A 418 -5.55 15.72 11.16
CA GLY A 418 -4.52 15.26 12.08
C GLY A 418 -3.71 14.11 11.48
N GLY A 419 -4.40 13.15 10.84
CA GLY A 419 -3.76 12.02 10.19
C GLY A 419 -2.85 12.37 9.01
N ILE A 420 -3.16 13.41 8.23
CA ILE A 420 -2.25 13.93 7.18
C ILE A 420 -0.93 14.36 7.83
N VAL A 421 -1.02 15.20 8.86
CA VAL A 421 0.15 15.73 9.56
C VAL A 421 0.93 14.60 10.24
N GLY A 422 0.21 13.67 10.88
CA GLY A 422 0.78 12.51 11.58
C GLY A 422 1.52 11.56 10.67
N GLY A 423 0.95 11.21 9.51
CA GLY A 423 1.58 10.32 8.54
C GLY A 423 2.85 10.91 7.93
N VAL A 424 2.81 12.20 7.55
CA VAL A 424 4.00 12.93 7.05
C VAL A 424 5.07 13.02 8.13
N PHE A 425 4.70 13.36 9.36
CA PHE A 425 5.62 13.45 10.50
C PHE A 425 6.25 12.09 10.82
N ALA A 426 5.46 11.03 10.92
CA ALA A 426 5.95 9.68 11.19
C ALA A 426 6.95 9.23 10.11
N GLY A 427 6.61 9.48 8.83
CA GLY A 427 7.50 9.20 7.69
C GLY A 427 8.81 9.98 7.77
N PHE A 428 8.76 11.26 8.09
CA PHE A 428 9.94 12.11 8.29
C PHE A 428 10.83 11.60 9.43
N VAL A 429 10.25 11.32 10.61
CA VAL A 429 10.99 10.85 11.79
C VAL A 429 11.61 9.48 11.52
N SER A 430 10.88 8.58 10.87
CA SER A 430 11.38 7.27 10.47
C SER A 430 12.57 7.37 9.51
N ASP A 431 12.50 8.21 8.47
CA ASP A 431 13.60 8.37 7.51
C ASP A 431 14.89 8.90 8.17
N HIS A 432 14.75 9.80 9.16
CA HIS A 432 15.89 10.41 9.85
C HIS A 432 16.50 9.50 10.93
N SER A 433 15.66 8.77 11.67
CA SER A 433 16.11 7.91 12.78
C SER A 433 16.42 6.48 12.34
N SER A 434 15.80 6.02 11.25
CA SER A 434 15.65 4.60 10.90
C SER A 434 15.07 3.77 12.05
N MET A 435 14.07 4.34 12.75
CA MET A 435 13.41 3.72 13.91
C MET A 435 11.89 3.75 13.73
N SER A 436 11.41 3.00 12.75
CA SER A 436 9.98 2.96 12.40
C SER A 436 9.15 2.35 13.52
N ALA A 437 9.61 1.25 14.14
CA ALA A 437 8.89 0.60 15.23
C ALA A 437 8.80 1.51 16.47
N ALA A 438 9.89 2.21 16.81
CA ALA A 438 9.89 3.17 17.91
C ALA A 438 8.97 4.37 17.64
N THR A 439 8.98 4.89 16.41
CA THR A 439 8.11 6.00 15.99
C THR A 439 6.64 5.60 16.14
N CYS A 440 6.26 4.42 15.62
CA CYS A 440 4.92 3.88 15.81
C CYS A 440 4.59 3.70 17.30
N GLY A 441 5.45 2.99 18.06
CA GLY A 441 5.20 2.69 19.47
C GLY A 441 4.96 3.94 20.33
N VAL A 442 5.72 5.00 20.14
CA VAL A 442 5.53 6.27 20.87
C VAL A 442 4.17 6.89 20.54
N MET A 443 3.80 6.94 19.25
CA MET A 443 2.53 7.53 18.82
C MET A 443 1.33 6.71 19.30
N LEU A 444 1.37 5.37 19.20
CA LEU A 444 0.31 4.46 19.67
C LEU A 444 0.10 4.60 21.19
N ILE A 445 1.17 4.63 21.99
CA ILE A 445 1.08 4.82 23.46
C ILE A 445 0.48 6.20 23.79
N ALA A 446 0.92 7.24 23.10
CA ALA A 446 0.42 8.59 23.33
C ALA A 446 -1.05 8.76 22.88
N ALA A 447 -1.54 7.95 21.95
CA ALA A 447 -2.93 7.98 21.50
C ALA A 447 -3.91 7.58 22.62
N VAL A 448 -3.53 6.63 23.48
CA VAL A 448 -4.38 6.11 24.58
C VAL A 448 -4.90 7.20 25.52
N PRO A 449 -4.06 8.03 26.18
CA PRO A 449 -4.54 9.09 27.05
C PRO A 449 -5.32 10.18 26.30
N VAL A 450 -5.01 10.43 25.02
CA VAL A 450 -5.74 11.42 24.20
C VAL A 450 -7.15 10.93 23.87
N MET A 451 -7.32 9.64 23.54
CA MET A 451 -8.63 9.03 23.34
C MET A 451 -9.47 9.07 24.63
N PHE A 452 -8.85 8.76 25.77
CA PHE A 452 -9.52 8.86 27.07
C PHE A 452 -9.97 10.30 27.38
N ALA A 453 -9.10 11.28 27.15
CA ALA A 453 -9.41 12.69 27.33
C ALA A 453 -10.57 13.14 26.41
N TYR A 454 -10.58 12.70 25.15
CA TYR A 454 -11.66 12.99 24.22
C TYR A 454 -13.00 12.38 24.66
N LEU A 455 -13.00 11.13 25.12
CA LEU A 455 -14.20 10.48 25.66
C LEU A 455 -14.77 11.24 26.87
N LYS A 456 -13.93 11.65 27.83
CA LYS A 456 -14.40 12.36 29.03
C LYS A 456 -14.86 13.79 28.75
N THR A 457 -14.17 14.50 27.87
CA THR A 457 -14.55 15.88 27.51
C THR A 457 -15.80 15.94 26.65
N SER A 458 -16.00 14.97 25.75
CA SER A 458 -17.19 14.88 24.90
C SER A 458 -18.46 14.70 25.71
N VAL A 459 -18.44 13.80 26.70
CA VAL A 459 -19.58 13.47 27.56
C VAL A 459 -19.88 14.56 28.61
N ALA A 460 -18.86 15.26 29.14
CA ALA A 460 -19.03 16.14 30.30
C ALA A 460 -19.49 17.57 29.95
N ASN A 461 -18.86 18.23 28.98
CA ASN A 461 -19.28 19.51 28.37
C ASN A 461 -18.27 19.88 27.28
N THR A 462 -18.65 19.78 26.00
CA THR A 462 -17.69 19.93 24.91
C THR A 462 -17.51 21.40 24.52
N SER A 463 -16.31 21.96 24.69
CA SER A 463 -15.95 23.19 23.98
C SER A 463 -15.54 22.85 22.54
N LEU A 464 -15.94 23.67 21.57
CA LEU A 464 -15.56 23.46 20.17
C LEU A 464 -14.03 23.43 20.02
N ALA A 465 -13.32 24.28 20.77
CA ALA A 465 -11.87 24.33 20.80
C ALA A 465 -11.22 23.02 21.32
N SER A 466 -11.77 22.40 22.38
CA SER A 466 -11.25 21.13 22.87
C SER A 466 -11.48 20.00 21.87
N SER A 467 -12.64 19.98 21.20
CA SER A 467 -12.90 19.03 20.10
C SER A 467 -11.91 19.19 18.97
N ILE A 468 -11.63 20.43 18.53
CA ILE A 468 -10.69 20.67 17.44
C ILE A 468 -9.29 20.16 17.80
N ALA A 469 -8.80 20.53 18.99
CA ALA A 469 -7.47 20.14 19.44
C ALA A 469 -7.34 18.62 19.63
N LEU A 470 -8.29 17.99 20.35
CA LEU A 470 -8.23 16.57 20.67
C LEU A 470 -8.45 15.69 19.44
N LEU A 471 -9.38 16.03 18.54
CA LEU A 471 -9.59 15.26 17.31
C LEU A 471 -8.38 15.33 16.38
N SER A 472 -7.78 16.52 16.22
CA SER A 472 -6.57 16.69 15.41
C SER A 472 -5.39 15.92 16.00
N LEU A 473 -5.20 15.99 17.32
CA LEU A 473 -4.12 15.27 18.00
C LEU A 473 -4.34 13.75 17.97
N MET A 474 -5.57 13.29 18.19
CA MET A 474 -5.94 11.89 18.10
C MET A 474 -5.70 11.35 16.69
N GLY A 475 -6.12 12.10 15.66
CA GLY A 475 -5.85 11.78 14.26
C GLY A 475 -4.36 11.69 13.95
N PHE A 476 -3.57 12.63 14.45
CA PHE A 476 -2.11 12.63 14.30
C PHE A 476 -1.49 11.37 14.88
N LEU A 477 -1.89 10.98 16.09
CA LEU A 477 -1.31 9.86 16.83
C LEU A 477 -1.78 8.49 16.33
N VAL A 478 -3.03 8.36 15.88
CA VAL A 478 -3.61 7.09 15.41
C VAL A 478 -3.26 6.82 13.95
N ASN A 479 -3.47 7.78 13.05
CA ASN A 479 -3.26 7.55 11.62
C ASN A 479 -1.78 7.59 11.22
N GLY A 480 -0.90 8.20 12.03
CA GLY A 480 0.54 8.23 11.77
C GLY A 480 1.18 6.84 11.69
N PRO A 481 1.07 6.00 12.75
CA PRO A 481 1.52 4.62 12.73
C PRO A 481 0.87 3.79 11.61
N TYR A 482 -0.45 3.91 11.43
CA TYR A 482 -1.17 3.24 10.34
C TYR A 482 -0.54 3.56 8.97
N ALA A 483 -0.34 4.84 8.67
CA ALA A 483 0.26 5.29 7.41
C ALA A 483 1.70 4.79 7.24
N LEU A 484 2.50 4.87 8.30
CA LEU A 484 3.91 4.47 8.27
C LEU A 484 4.08 2.97 8.05
N ILE A 485 3.28 2.15 8.75
CA ILE A 485 3.38 0.69 8.67
C ILE A 485 2.94 0.20 7.28
N THR A 486 1.78 0.68 6.80
CA THR A 486 1.19 0.28 5.51
C THR A 486 2.10 0.62 4.34
N THR A 487 2.84 1.73 4.41
CA THR A 487 3.62 2.21 3.26
C THR A 487 5.11 1.93 3.39
N SER A 488 5.83 2.70 4.21
CA SER A 488 7.29 2.65 4.23
C SER A 488 7.80 1.38 4.87
N VAL A 489 7.20 0.92 5.98
CA VAL A 489 7.64 -0.32 6.65
C VAL A 489 7.36 -1.54 5.78
N SER A 490 6.16 -1.64 5.21
CA SER A 490 5.78 -2.70 4.28
C SER A 490 6.77 -2.75 3.09
N ALA A 491 7.10 -1.60 2.51
CA ALA A 491 8.07 -1.50 1.43
C ALA A 491 9.50 -1.90 1.86
N ASP A 492 9.93 -1.50 3.07
CA ASP A 492 11.26 -1.79 3.61
C ASP A 492 11.44 -3.28 3.93
N LEU A 493 10.43 -3.91 4.55
CA LEU A 493 10.41 -5.35 4.81
C LEU A 493 10.37 -6.16 3.51
N GLY A 494 9.66 -5.66 2.50
CA GLY A 494 9.69 -6.23 1.16
C GLY A 494 11.08 -6.24 0.53
N VAL A 495 12.01 -5.38 0.93
CA VAL A 495 13.39 -5.36 0.42
C VAL A 495 14.43 -5.93 1.40
N HIS A 496 14.00 -6.65 2.44
CA HIS A 496 14.88 -7.26 3.43
C HIS A 496 16.01 -8.09 2.74
N PRO A 497 17.26 -8.10 3.26
CA PRO A 497 18.37 -8.84 2.64
C PRO A 497 18.06 -10.32 2.36
N SER A 498 17.25 -10.95 3.21
CA SER A 498 16.75 -12.33 3.02
C SER A 498 15.90 -12.52 1.76
N LEU A 499 15.45 -11.44 1.13
CA LEU A 499 14.63 -11.39 -0.09
C LEU A 499 15.36 -10.75 -1.28
N ALA A 500 16.68 -10.54 -1.17
CA ALA A 500 17.46 -9.90 -2.24
C ALA A 500 17.34 -10.70 -3.56
N GLY A 501 16.92 -10.01 -4.63
CA GLY A 501 16.78 -10.61 -5.97
C GLY A 501 15.43 -11.27 -6.27
N ASN A 502 14.52 -11.41 -5.28
CA ASN A 502 13.20 -12.02 -5.51
C ASN A 502 12.09 -10.96 -5.45
N ALA A 503 11.70 -10.41 -6.62
CA ALA A 503 10.65 -9.39 -6.71
C ALA A 503 9.27 -9.90 -6.25
N LYS A 504 8.93 -11.16 -6.53
CA LYS A 504 7.68 -11.78 -6.11
C LYS A 504 7.59 -11.90 -4.59
N ALA A 505 8.71 -12.17 -3.93
CA ALA A 505 8.76 -12.25 -2.47
C ALA A 505 8.38 -10.95 -1.76
N LYS A 506 8.68 -9.80 -2.38
CA LYS A 506 8.36 -8.48 -1.83
C LYS A 506 6.86 -8.23 -1.83
N ALA A 507 6.21 -8.59 -2.94
CA ALA A 507 4.77 -8.50 -3.08
C ALA A 507 4.06 -9.39 -2.05
N THR A 508 4.60 -10.59 -1.78
CA THR A 508 4.06 -11.49 -0.74
C THR A 508 4.12 -10.88 0.65
N VAL A 509 5.25 -10.27 1.05
CA VAL A 509 5.37 -9.63 2.38
C VAL A 509 4.41 -8.45 2.53
N ALA A 510 4.34 -7.59 1.50
CA ALA A 510 3.41 -6.46 1.51
C ALA A 510 1.95 -6.95 1.60
N ALA A 511 1.58 -7.97 0.83
CA ALA A 511 0.25 -8.58 0.86
C ALA A 511 -0.12 -9.19 2.22
N ILE A 512 0.85 -9.77 2.96
CA ILE A 512 0.62 -10.29 4.31
C ILE A 512 0.31 -9.16 5.28
N ILE A 513 1.13 -8.10 5.27
CA ILE A 513 0.99 -6.96 6.18
C ILE A 513 -0.34 -6.26 5.90
N ASP A 514 -0.55 -5.85 4.66
CA ASP A 514 -1.75 -5.13 4.22
C ASP A 514 -3.00 -5.98 4.44
N GLY A 515 -3.00 -7.24 3.95
CA GLY A 515 -4.11 -8.16 4.13
C GLY A 515 -4.49 -8.38 5.59
N THR A 516 -3.51 -8.50 6.50
CA THR A 516 -3.76 -8.59 7.94
C THR A 516 -4.38 -7.30 8.49
N GLY A 517 -3.90 -6.14 8.04
CA GLY A 517 -4.49 -4.84 8.35
C GLY A 517 -5.96 -4.74 7.90
N SER A 518 -6.29 -5.23 6.72
CA SER A 518 -7.66 -5.20 6.18
C SER A 518 -8.65 -6.04 6.99
N ILE A 519 -8.19 -7.12 7.65
CA ILE A 519 -9.02 -7.81 8.65
C ILE A 519 -9.33 -6.87 9.82
N GLY A 520 -8.33 -6.13 10.31
CA GLY A 520 -8.52 -5.15 11.39
C GLY A 520 -9.55 -4.08 11.00
N ALA A 521 -9.42 -3.55 9.78
CA ALA A 521 -10.36 -2.59 9.19
C ALA A 521 -11.81 -3.08 9.18
N ALA A 522 -12.03 -4.38 8.99
CA ALA A 522 -13.34 -5.02 9.04
C ALA A 522 -13.84 -5.25 10.48
N VAL A 523 -12.97 -5.78 11.34
CA VAL A 523 -13.31 -6.19 12.71
C VAL A 523 -13.67 -5.00 13.60
N GLY A 524 -12.97 -3.87 13.49
CA GLY A 524 -13.21 -2.70 14.36
C GLY A 524 -14.61 -2.11 14.23
N PRO A 525 -15.01 -1.67 13.02
CA PRO A 525 -16.36 -1.17 12.77
C PRO A 525 -17.45 -2.18 13.09
N LEU A 526 -17.19 -3.47 12.88
CA LEU A 526 -18.10 -4.57 13.23
C LEU A 526 -18.34 -4.64 14.75
N LEU A 527 -17.26 -4.74 15.53
CA LEU A 527 -17.34 -4.78 17.00
C LEU A 527 -17.97 -3.50 17.55
N THR A 528 -17.67 -2.36 16.95
CA THR A 528 -18.27 -1.08 17.34
C THR A 528 -19.77 -1.06 17.10
N GLY A 529 -20.23 -1.62 15.97
CA GLY A 529 -21.65 -1.76 15.69
C GLY A 529 -22.39 -2.60 16.72
N PHE A 530 -21.74 -3.62 17.29
CA PHE A 530 -22.31 -4.41 18.38
C PHE A 530 -22.28 -3.65 19.72
N LEU A 531 -21.14 -3.06 20.08
CA LEU A 531 -20.96 -2.40 21.38
C LEU A 531 -21.78 -1.11 21.50
N ALA A 532 -21.86 -0.30 20.44
CA ALA A 532 -22.55 0.99 20.46
C ALA A 532 -24.08 0.88 20.61
N GLN A 533 -24.66 -0.32 20.46
CA GLN A 533 -26.11 -0.55 20.59
C GLN A 533 -26.59 -0.72 22.04
N GLY A 534 -25.70 -0.84 23.02
CA GLY A 534 -26.07 -0.92 24.44
C GLY A 534 -26.62 0.40 25.01
N ASN A 535 -27.27 0.34 26.19
CA ASN A 535 -27.69 1.51 26.99
C ASN A 535 -26.57 2.56 27.16
N ALA A 536 -26.91 3.77 27.59
CA ALA A 536 -26.10 5.01 27.66
C ALA A 536 -24.64 4.95 28.23
N GLY A 537 -24.11 3.79 28.62
CA GLY A 537 -22.69 3.51 28.84
C GLY A 537 -21.93 2.90 27.64
N SER A 538 -22.61 2.58 26.54
CA SER A 538 -22.09 1.80 25.39
C SER A 538 -20.88 2.39 24.67
N TRP A 539 -20.81 3.71 24.55
CA TRP A 539 -19.68 4.37 23.89
C TRP A 539 -18.38 4.33 24.72
N ASN A 540 -18.47 4.16 26.04
CA ASN A 540 -17.27 3.94 26.85
C ASN A 540 -16.61 2.61 26.47
N ASP A 541 -17.42 1.55 26.27
CA ASP A 541 -16.92 0.22 25.91
C ASP A 541 -16.25 0.23 24.52
N VAL A 542 -16.81 0.97 23.57
CA VAL A 542 -16.17 1.21 22.26
C VAL A 542 -14.80 1.85 22.47
N PHE A 543 -14.70 2.95 23.21
CA PHE A 543 -13.41 3.61 23.42
C PHE A 543 -12.41 2.76 24.21
N TYR A 544 -12.86 1.94 25.17
CA TYR A 544 -11.99 0.98 25.85
C TYR A 544 -11.46 -0.09 24.91
N LEU A 545 -12.29 -0.64 24.01
CA LEU A 545 -11.83 -1.53 22.95
C LEU A 545 -10.73 -0.87 22.10
N LEU A 546 -10.90 0.40 21.73
CA LEU A 546 -9.92 1.14 20.92
C LEU A 546 -8.61 1.36 21.67
N MET A 547 -8.68 1.79 22.94
CA MET A 547 -7.50 1.98 23.79
C MET A 547 -6.74 0.67 24.03
N ILE A 548 -7.45 -0.43 24.29
CA ILE A 548 -6.85 -1.76 24.45
C ILE A 548 -6.20 -2.20 23.15
N SER A 549 -6.85 -1.97 22.00
CA SER A 549 -6.29 -2.30 20.68
C SER A 549 -4.97 -1.57 20.42
N GLU A 550 -4.89 -0.26 20.70
CA GLU A 550 -3.64 0.52 20.60
C GLU A 550 -2.54 -0.01 21.55
N ALA A 551 -2.90 -0.33 22.79
CA ALA A 551 -1.95 -0.89 23.76
C ALA A 551 -1.39 -2.25 23.31
N VAL A 552 -2.25 -3.12 22.77
CA VAL A 552 -1.86 -4.42 22.21
C VAL A 552 -1.01 -4.22 20.95
N SER A 553 -1.39 -3.29 20.07
CA SER A 553 -0.60 -2.91 18.88
C SER A 553 0.83 -2.53 19.25
N CYS A 554 1.00 -1.75 20.32
CA CYS A 554 2.31 -1.35 20.81
C CYS A 554 3.06 -2.53 21.46
N LEU A 555 2.39 -3.41 22.20
CA LEU A 555 2.99 -4.58 22.84
C LEU A 555 3.74 -5.46 21.82
N PHE A 556 3.16 -5.67 20.64
CA PHE A 556 3.79 -6.45 19.57
C PHE A 556 5.03 -5.76 18.96
N LEU A 557 5.12 -4.43 19.02
CA LEU A 557 6.27 -3.68 18.53
C LEU A 557 7.42 -3.60 19.54
N VAL A 558 7.21 -3.92 20.83
CA VAL A 558 8.22 -3.72 21.90
C VAL A 558 9.57 -4.38 21.58
N ARG A 559 9.57 -5.60 21.02
CA ARG A 559 10.80 -6.30 20.65
C ARG A 559 11.57 -5.54 19.58
N LEU A 560 10.88 -5.08 18.53
CA LEU A 560 11.47 -4.30 17.45
C LEU A 560 11.98 -2.94 17.95
N VAL A 561 11.20 -2.25 18.78
CA VAL A 561 11.58 -0.96 19.39
C VAL A 561 12.88 -1.12 20.19
N ARG A 562 12.99 -2.18 20.99
CA ARG A 562 14.20 -2.47 21.78
C ARG A 562 15.42 -2.67 20.88
N ASP A 563 15.26 -3.39 19.77
CA ASP A 563 16.36 -3.68 18.85
C ASP A 563 16.76 -2.45 18.02
N GLU A 564 15.81 -1.63 17.59
CA GLU A 564 16.05 -0.33 16.97
C GLU A 564 16.80 0.61 17.92
N TRP A 565 16.41 0.65 19.19
CA TRP A 565 17.07 1.48 20.21
C TRP A 565 18.52 1.07 20.48
N LYS A 566 18.79 -0.24 20.53
CA LYS A 566 20.17 -0.77 20.64
C LYS A 566 21.02 -0.32 19.45
N LYS A 567 20.56 -0.58 18.23
CA LYS A 567 21.25 -0.19 16.98
C LYS A 567 21.47 1.33 16.89
N TRP A 568 20.51 2.12 17.36
CA TRP A 568 20.66 3.58 17.38
C TRP A 568 21.73 4.06 18.35
N ARG A 569 21.81 3.47 19.56
CA ARG A 569 22.87 3.78 20.53
C ARG A 569 24.25 3.42 20.00
N GLU A 570 24.39 2.24 19.38
CA GLU A 570 25.63 1.80 18.75
C GLU A 570 26.08 2.77 17.64
N ARG A 571 25.16 3.18 16.75
CA ARG A 571 25.45 4.17 15.70
C ARG A 571 25.89 5.52 16.26
N ARG A 572 25.33 5.96 17.39
CA ARG A 572 25.76 7.21 18.05
C ARG A 572 27.11 7.09 18.72
N TYR A 573 27.43 5.94 19.30
CA TYR A 573 28.74 5.68 19.88
C TYR A 573 29.83 5.74 18.81
N VAL A 574 29.64 5.05 17.67
CA VAL A 574 30.58 5.05 16.53
C VAL A 574 30.74 6.44 15.88
N ARG A 575 29.75 7.32 15.96
CA ARG A 575 29.87 8.71 15.45
C ARG A 575 30.60 9.65 16.41
N ARG A 576 30.74 9.26 17.68
CA ARG A 576 31.38 10.06 18.74
C ARG A 576 32.80 9.62 19.03
N ALA A 577 33.08 8.33 18.85
CA ALA A 577 34.44 7.79 18.70
C ALA A 577 35.01 8.21 17.34
#